data_AF-A0A3Q4GDX0-F1
#
_entry.id   AF-A0A3Q4GDX0-F1
#
_cell.length_a   1.000
_cell.length_b   1.000
_cell.length_c   1.000
_cell.angle_alpha   90.00
_cell.angle_beta   90.00
_cell.angle_gamma   90.00
#
_symmetry.space_group_name_H-M   'P 1'
#
loop_
_entity.id
_entity.type
_entity.pdbx_description
1 polymer ?
#
loop_
_entity_poly.entity_id
_entity_poly.type
_entity_poly.pdbx_seq_one_letter_code
_entity_poly.pdbx_strand_id
1 'polypeptide(L)'
;MGKNKQELYSVTEWSDVITLTVSERHPVLTVSPSWLSPGASVTLNCDVEHPSAGWSFYWYKVIKQEINRLYKYELLPGSISGTAQDSYIIHGQTHTAGYVCRAGRGDPEYHTDHSQPKFVWSADLNSAASLTVSPNRVQHFIYDSVTLNCSGNSSQWRVMTFTQHGYLRKCGDLGIMTESTCNLRWFQDTVSWCESESGQFSNGINITASYTDVILLSPVHPVNEGDSVALGCKLRTGNFNSTVAFYKNGKLIQNDDREKLNIPAVSKSDEGFYKCDYSGHESPESWMSVKGSRSSLSVSLITGLVSGMSLILLLSLLLCCWHKKSKGDLFIYFYFIY
;
A
#
# COMPACT_ATOMS: atom_id res chain seq x y z
N MET A 1 15.90 -88.83 -20.54
CA MET A 1 17.12 -88.14 -20.05
C MET A 1 17.07 -86.71 -20.56
N GLY A 2 16.43 -85.82 -19.78
CA GLY A 2 16.15 -84.44 -20.19
C GLY A 2 17.36 -83.54 -19.99
N LYS A 3 17.71 -82.76 -21.02
CA LYS A 3 18.78 -81.76 -20.96
C LYS A 3 18.32 -80.58 -20.10
N ASN A 4 19.03 -80.34 -19.00
CA ASN A 4 18.87 -79.14 -18.17
C ASN A 4 19.37 -77.92 -18.96
N LYS A 5 18.48 -76.97 -19.24
CA LYS A 5 18.83 -75.67 -19.83
C LYS A 5 18.71 -74.64 -18.70
N GLN A 6 19.85 -74.24 -18.12
CA GLN A 6 19.88 -73.11 -17.18
C GLN A 6 19.93 -71.83 -18.02
N GLU A 7 18.84 -71.08 -18.04
CA GLU A 7 18.85 -69.70 -18.54
C GLU A 7 19.55 -68.82 -17.50
N LEU A 8 20.68 -68.25 -17.90
CA LEU A 8 21.45 -67.31 -17.11
C LEU A 8 20.88 -65.92 -17.35
N TYR A 9 20.11 -65.39 -16.39
CA TYR A 9 19.64 -64.00 -16.45
C TYR A 9 20.81 -63.06 -16.14
N SER A 10 21.19 -62.23 -17.13
CA SER A 10 22.16 -61.15 -16.98
C SER A 10 21.48 -59.94 -16.34
N VAL A 11 21.78 -59.66 -15.08
CA VAL A 11 21.36 -58.43 -14.39
C VAL A 11 22.39 -57.35 -14.72
N THR A 12 21.94 -56.21 -15.24
CA THR A 12 22.81 -55.06 -15.52
C THR A 12 23.29 -54.42 -14.22
N GLU A 13 24.51 -53.90 -14.21
CA GLU A 13 25.07 -53.20 -13.05
C GLU A 13 24.24 -51.94 -12.71
N TRP A 14 24.17 -51.65 -11.41
CA TRP A 14 23.52 -50.44 -10.91
C TRP A 14 24.32 -49.20 -11.33
N SER A 15 23.62 -48.13 -11.69
CA SER A 15 24.28 -46.85 -11.98
C SER A 15 24.94 -46.26 -10.73
N ASP A 16 25.91 -45.38 -10.93
CA ASP A 16 26.51 -44.61 -9.84
C ASP A 16 25.46 -43.88 -9.01
N VAL A 17 25.70 -43.81 -7.69
CA VAL A 17 24.80 -43.15 -6.74
C VAL A 17 24.84 -41.65 -6.96
N ILE A 18 23.78 -41.09 -7.54
CA ILE A 18 23.58 -39.64 -7.62
C ILE A 18 23.00 -39.15 -6.30
N THR A 19 23.74 -38.28 -5.61
CA THR A 19 23.25 -37.61 -4.41
C THR A 19 22.42 -36.40 -4.83
N LEU A 20 21.11 -36.45 -4.59
CA LEU A 20 20.20 -35.33 -4.79
C LEU A 20 20.11 -34.49 -3.51
N THR A 21 20.69 -33.29 -3.52
CA THR A 21 20.53 -32.31 -2.44
C THR A 21 19.30 -31.46 -2.71
N VAL A 22 18.30 -31.55 -1.83
CA VAL A 22 17.14 -30.64 -1.84
C VAL A 22 17.45 -29.48 -0.91
N SER A 23 17.69 -28.29 -1.45
CA SER A 23 17.73 -27.07 -0.63
C SER A 23 16.30 -26.63 -0.28
N GLU A 24 16.10 -26.16 0.94
CA GLU A 24 14.85 -25.49 1.34
C GLU A 24 14.73 -24.17 0.59
N ARG A 25 13.95 -24.17 -0.49
CA ARG A 25 13.78 -23.01 -1.37
C ARG A 25 12.78 -22.05 -0.74
N HIS A 26 13.28 -20.88 -0.33
CA HIS A 26 12.44 -19.80 0.18
C HIS A 26 12.12 -18.83 -0.97
N PRO A 27 10.86 -18.74 -1.43
CA PRO A 27 10.49 -17.74 -2.42
C PRO A 27 10.61 -16.33 -1.83
N VAL A 28 10.97 -15.36 -2.67
CA VAL A 28 11.12 -13.95 -2.29
C VAL A 28 9.94 -13.17 -2.83
N LEU A 29 9.09 -12.68 -1.93
CA LEU A 29 7.99 -11.78 -2.29
C LEU A 29 8.48 -10.34 -2.37
N THR A 30 8.23 -9.69 -3.50
CA THR A 30 8.40 -8.26 -3.72
C THR A 30 7.04 -7.61 -3.98
N VAL A 31 6.92 -6.32 -3.62
CA VAL A 31 5.68 -5.56 -3.77
C VAL A 31 5.99 -4.20 -4.37
N SER A 32 5.20 -3.79 -5.37
CA SER A 32 5.38 -2.50 -6.05
C SER A 32 4.03 -1.87 -6.43
N PRO A 33 3.71 -0.66 -5.94
CA PRO A 33 4.38 0.06 -4.86
C PRO A 33 4.03 -0.54 -3.47
N SER A 34 4.86 -0.32 -2.46
CA SER A 34 4.57 -0.69 -1.06
C SER A 34 3.54 0.25 -0.40
N TRP A 35 3.48 1.49 -0.87
CA TRP A 35 2.57 2.54 -0.43
C TRP A 35 1.58 2.89 -1.54
N LEU A 36 0.29 2.85 -1.24
CA LEU A 36 -0.74 3.21 -2.20
C LEU A 36 -1.27 4.62 -1.94
N SER A 37 -1.33 5.42 -3.01
CA SER A 37 -2.37 6.45 -3.08
C SER A 37 -3.73 5.76 -2.94
N PRO A 38 -4.70 6.34 -2.21
CA PRO A 38 -6.01 5.74 -2.04
C PRO A 38 -6.61 5.23 -3.36
N GLY A 39 -6.86 3.92 -3.47
CA GLY A 39 -7.45 3.29 -4.66
C GLY A 39 -6.45 2.81 -5.75
N ALA A 40 -5.14 3.00 -5.57
CA ALA A 40 -4.15 2.45 -6.49
C ALA A 40 -4.04 0.91 -6.38
N SER A 41 -3.56 0.25 -7.44
CA SER A 41 -3.30 -1.19 -7.46
C SER A 41 -1.86 -1.51 -7.04
N VAL A 42 -1.66 -2.64 -6.35
CA VAL A 42 -0.32 -3.17 -6.03
C VAL A 42 -0.03 -4.38 -6.89
N THR A 43 1.18 -4.47 -7.41
CA THR A 43 1.70 -5.72 -8.00
C THR A 43 2.54 -6.45 -6.97
N LEU A 44 2.17 -7.70 -6.69
CA LEU A 44 2.98 -8.67 -5.96
C LEU A 44 3.82 -9.45 -6.97
N ASN A 45 5.11 -9.68 -6.70
CA ASN A 45 5.98 -10.53 -7.51
C ASN A 45 6.64 -11.60 -6.64
N CYS A 46 6.67 -12.84 -7.10
CA CYS A 46 7.21 -13.98 -6.36
C CYS A 46 8.41 -14.57 -7.09
N ASP A 47 9.61 -14.30 -6.58
CA ASP A 47 10.83 -14.81 -7.18
C ASP A 47 11.23 -16.13 -6.52
N VAL A 48 11.64 -17.10 -7.34
CA VAL A 48 12.15 -18.40 -6.90
C VAL A 48 13.56 -18.61 -7.40
N GLU A 49 14.39 -19.27 -6.59
CA GLU A 49 15.75 -19.60 -6.97
C GLU A 49 15.75 -20.55 -8.18
N HIS A 50 16.42 -20.16 -9.27
CA HIS A 50 16.42 -20.85 -10.57
C HIS A 50 15.04 -20.85 -11.25
N PRO A 51 14.56 -19.69 -11.75
CA PRO A 51 13.30 -19.62 -12.49
C PRO A 51 13.40 -20.49 -13.74
N SER A 52 12.46 -21.41 -13.90
CA SER A 52 12.38 -22.36 -15.02
C SER A 52 10.92 -22.64 -15.33
N ALA A 53 10.62 -23.14 -16.52
CA ALA A 53 9.26 -23.56 -16.87
C ALA A 53 8.73 -24.63 -15.89
N GLY A 54 7.44 -24.54 -15.54
CA GLY A 54 6.74 -25.52 -14.71
C GLY A 54 6.55 -25.17 -13.24
N TRP A 55 6.78 -23.92 -12.82
CA TRP A 55 6.34 -23.43 -11.51
C TRP A 55 4.89 -22.93 -11.57
N SER A 56 4.13 -23.27 -10.53
CA SER A 56 2.80 -22.75 -10.23
C SER A 56 2.89 -21.87 -8.99
N PHE A 57 2.51 -20.61 -9.08
CA PHE A 57 2.55 -19.64 -7.99
C PHE A 57 1.19 -19.53 -7.30
N TYR A 58 1.23 -19.47 -5.97
CA TYR A 58 0.09 -19.41 -5.09
C TYR A 58 0.20 -18.18 -4.20
N TRP A 59 -0.87 -17.41 -4.11
CA TRP A 59 -0.90 -16.14 -3.40
C TRP A 59 -1.85 -16.20 -2.23
N TYR A 60 -1.41 -15.66 -1.09
CA TYR A 60 -2.19 -15.70 0.13
C TYR A 60 -2.21 -14.35 0.81
N LYS A 61 -3.35 -14.05 1.43
CA LYS A 61 -3.52 -12.98 2.38
C LYS A 61 -3.20 -13.49 3.78
N VAL A 62 -2.45 -12.68 4.53
CA VAL A 62 -2.11 -12.96 5.93
C VAL A 62 -3.32 -12.66 6.81
N ILE A 63 -3.81 -13.68 7.50
CA ILE A 63 -4.82 -13.60 8.55
C ILE A 63 -4.14 -13.85 9.90
N LYS A 64 -4.57 -13.09 10.91
CA LYS A 64 -4.16 -13.31 12.29
C LYS A 64 -4.86 -14.54 12.89
N GLN A 65 -4.10 -15.43 13.55
CA GLN A 65 -4.63 -16.40 14.50
C GLN A 65 -4.08 -16.12 15.91
N GLU A 66 -4.96 -16.10 16.91
CA GLU A 66 -4.69 -15.51 18.22
C GLU A 66 -3.73 -16.28 19.13
N ILE A 67 -3.46 -17.55 18.86
CA ILE A 67 -2.96 -18.42 19.94
C ILE A 67 -1.43 -18.49 20.02
N ASN A 68 -0.63 -18.21 18.98
CA ASN A 68 0.82 -18.51 19.05
C ASN A 68 1.78 -17.74 18.11
N ARG A 69 1.48 -16.49 17.72
CA ARG A 69 2.29 -15.73 16.72
C ARG A 69 2.40 -16.41 15.33
N LEU A 70 1.65 -17.48 15.05
CA LEU A 70 1.55 -18.04 13.70
C LEU A 70 0.49 -17.29 12.89
N TYR A 71 0.88 -16.85 11.70
CA TYR A 71 -0.05 -16.36 10.70
C TYR A 71 -0.81 -17.51 10.09
N LYS A 72 -2.13 -17.33 9.92
CA LYS A 72 -2.91 -18.16 9.02
C LYS A 72 -2.89 -17.51 7.64
N TYR A 73 -2.87 -18.30 6.59
CA TYR A 73 -2.88 -17.82 5.22
C TYR A 73 -4.22 -18.18 4.58
N GLU A 74 -4.87 -17.21 3.95
CA GLU A 74 -6.08 -17.40 3.15
C GLU A 74 -5.72 -17.21 1.69
N LEU A 75 -6.09 -18.17 0.84
CA LEU A 75 -5.82 -18.06 -0.59
C LEU A 75 -6.54 -16.85 -1.19
N LEU A 76 -5.83 -16.12 -2.02
CA LEU A 76 -6.43 -15.05 -2.82
C LEU A 76 -7.30 -15.62 -3.96
N PRO A 77 -8.33 -14.88 -4.40
CA PRO A 77 -9.16 -15.27 -5.53
C PRO A 77 -8.30 -15.59 -6.77
N GLY A 78 -8.61 -16.68 -7.46
CA GLY A 78 -7.85 -17.11 -8.64
C GLY A 78 -6.53 -17.82 -8.37
N SER A 79 -6.14 -18.02 -7.09
CA SER A 79 -4.91 -18.76 -6.72
C SER A 79 -5.13 -20.25 -6.42
N ILE A 80 -6.34 -20.79 -6.57
CA ILE A 80 -6.72 -22.14 -6.09
C ILE A 80 -5.96 -23.25 -6.82
N SER A 81 -5.69 -23.11 -8.11
CA SER A 81 -4.96 -24.07 -8.94
C SER A 81 -3.50 -23.68 -9.21
N GLY A 82 -3.03 -22.59 -8.57
CA GLY A 82 -1.78 -21.93 -8.92
C GLY A 82 -1.82 -21.25 -10.30
N THR A 83 -0.90 -20.32 -10.52
CA THR A 83 -0.72 -19.60 -11.79
C THR A 83 0.69 -19.77 -12.31
N ALA A 84 0.87 -19.93 -13.63
CA ALA A 84 2.22 -19.85 -14.22
C ALA A 84 2.82 -18.44 -14.15
N GLN A 85 1.97 -17.43 -13.94
CA GLN A 85 2.38 -16.05 -13.75
C GLN A 85 2.93 -15.84 -12.33
N ASP A 86 4.13 -15.28 -12.26
CA ASP A 86 4.89 -14.96 -11.05
C ASP A 86 4.49 -13.60 -10.45
N SER A 87 3.48 -12.95 -11.01
CA SER A 87 2.94 -11.67 -10.55
C SER A 87 1.43 -11.72 -10.27
N TYR A 88 0.96 -11.02 -9.24
CA TYR A 88 -0.46 -10.89 -8.90
C TYR A 88 -0.84 -9.44 -8.57
N ILE A 89 -1.92 -8.93 -9.16
CA ILE A 89 -2.35 -7.54 -8.97
C ILE A 89 -3.50 -7.47 -7.96
N ILE A 90 -3.30 -6.69 -6.89
CA ILE A 90 -4.32 -6.38 -5.89
C ILE A 90 -4.96 -5.04 -6.26
N HIS A 91 -6.28 -5.04 -6.41
CA HIS A 91 -7.05 -3.83 -6.70
C HIS A 91 -7.77 -3.30 -5.46
N GLY A 92 -7.85 -1.97 -5.33
CA GLY A 92 -8.77 -1.33 -4.39
C GLY A 92 -8.50 -1.62 -2.91
N GLN A 93 -7.26 -1.93 -2.54
CA GLN A 93 -6.89 -2.18 -1.15
C GLN A 93 -7.03 -0.90 -0.32
N THR A 94 -8.00 -0.89 0.61
CA THR A 94 -8.33 0.28 1.44
C THR A 94 -7.70 0.24 2.83
N HIS A 95 -7.15 -0.89 3.25
CA HIS A 95 -6.59 -1.11 4.59
C HIS A 95 -5.18 -1.70 4.51
N THR A 96 -4.43 -1.70 5.60
CA THR A 96 -3.17 -2.47 5.69
C THR A 96 -3.45 -3.96 5.56
N ALA A 97 -2.74 -4.65 4.68
CA ALA A 97 -2.85 -6.09 4.48
C ALA A 97 -1.48 -6.72 4.20
N GLY A 98 -1.25 -7.90 4.77
CA GLY A 98 -0.06 -8.70 4.53
C GLY A 98 -0.31 -9.76 3.46
N TYR A 99 0.72 -10.05 2.68
CA TYR A 99 0.70 -11.06 1.62
C TYR A 99 1.91 -11.97 1.74
N VAL A 100 1.73 -13.23 1.35
CA VAL A 100 2.79 -14.23 1.17
C VAL A 100 2.59 -14.95 -0.15
N CYS A 101 3.67 -15.41 -0.77
CA CYS A 101 3.62 -16.29 -1.92
C CYS A 101 4.25 -17.65 -1.62
N ARG A 102 3.85 -18.65 -2.41
CA ARG A 102 4.39 -20.01 -2.40
C ARG A 102 4.45 -20.51 -3.83
N ALA A 103 5.42 -21.35 -4.16
CA ALA A 103 5.51 -21.97 -5.48
C ALA A 103 5.35 -23.50 -5.38
N GLY A 104 4.73 -24.12 -6.38
CA GLY A 104 4.57 -25.55 -6.53
C GLY A 104 5.10 -26.04 -7.89
N ARG A 105 5.58 -27.29 -7.95
CA ARG A 105 6.09 -27.92 -9.16
C ARG A 105 6.03 -29.44 -9.04
N GLY A 106 6.00 -30.15 -10.17
CA GLY A 106 6.10 -31.61 -10.23
C GLY A 106 4.76 -32.33 -10.27
N ASP A 107 4.80 -33.66 -10.43
CA ASP A 107 3.65 -34.55 -10.41
C ASP A 107 4.01 -35.84 -9.62
N PRO A 108 3.56 -35.99 -8.35
CA PRO A 108 2.66 -35.11 -7.62
C PRO A 108 3.33 -33.77 -7.25
N GLU A 109 2.53 -32.71 -7.18
CA GLU A 109 3.03 -31.36 -6.93
C GLU A 109 3.66 -31.24 -5.54
N TYR A 110 4.94 -30.87 -5.49
CA TYR A 110 5.63 -30.47 -4.28
C TYR A 110 5.70 -28.95 -4.22
N HIS A 111 5.62 -28.40 -3.02
CA HIS A 111 5.61 -26.96 -2.82
C HIS A 111 6.82 -26.48 -2.02
N THR A 112 7.24 -25.25 -2.28
CA THR A 112 8.20 -24.51 -1.46
C THR A 112 7.60 -24.16 -0.10
N ASP A 113 8.41 -23.62 0.80
CA ASP A 113 7.89 -22.88 1.94
C ASP A 113 7.25 -21.57 1.51
N HIS A 114 6.52 -20.94 2.44
CA HIS A 114 5.96 -19.61 2.21
C HIS A 114 7.08 -18.57 2.25
N SER A 115 6.94 -17.53 1.43
CA SER A 115 7.81 -16.36 1.51
C SER A 115 7.68 -15.67 2.87
N GLN A 116 8.68 -14.86 3.22
CA GLN A 116 8.49 -13.87 4.28
C GLN A 116 7.33 -12.92 3.89
N PRO A 117 6.48 -12.51 4.84
CA PRO A 117 5.33 -11.67 4.54
C PRO A 117 5.76 -10.27 4.10
N LYS A 118 5.05 -9.71 3.12
CA LYS A 118 5.15 -8.30 2.74
C LYS A 118 3.81 -7.62 2.96
N PHE A 119 3.84 -6.45 3.57
CA PHE A 119 2.65 -5.67 3.83
C PHE A 119 2.54 -4.56 2.80
N VAL A 120 1.31 -4.32 2.37
CA VAL A 120 0.92 -3.15 1.59
C VAL A 120 -0.08 -2.40 2.44
N TRP A 121 -0.06 -1.09 2.37
CA TRP A 121 -0.95 -0.28 3.18
C TRP A 121 -1.47 0.92 2.41
N SER A 122 -2.66 1.32 2.81
CA SER A 122 -3.33 2.50 2.30
C SER A 122 -3.21 3.61 3.33
N ALA A 123 -2.88 4.78 2.82
CA ALA A 123 -2.89 6.02 3.56
C ALA A 123 -4.30 6.60 3.73
N ASP A 124 -5.32 6.00 3.10
CA ASP A 124 -6.70 6.47 3.19
C ASP A 124 -7.18 6.37 4.64
N LEU A 125 -7.72 7.47 5.14
CA LEU A 125 -8.28 7.54 6.50
C LEU A 125 -9.49 6.59 6.57
N ASN A 126 -9.40 5.58 7.45
CA ASN A 126 -10.53 4.74 7.78
C ASN A 126 -11.43 5.49 8.78
N SER A 127 -12.71 5.66 8.45
CA SER A 127 -13.66 6.37 9.31
C SER A 127 -13.92 5.67 10.65
N ALA A 128 -13.59 4.37 10.77
CA ALA A 128 -13.81 3.60 12.00
C ALA A 128 -12.60 3.59 12.95
N ALA A 129 -11.38 3.78 12.43
CA ALA A 129 -10.13 3.67 13.17
C ALA A 129 -9.04 4.55 12.54
N SER A 130 -8.30 5.30 13.34
CA SER A 130 -7.20 6.16 12.89
C SER A 130 -5.97 5.97 13.77
N LEU A 131 -4.80 6.07 13.15
CA LEU A 131 -3.52 6.14 13.84
C LEU A 131 -2.88 7.50 13.59
N THR A 132 -2.45 8.16 14.65
CA THR A 132 -1.71 9.43 14.60
C THR A 132 -0.33 9.27 15.21
N VAL A 133 0.60 10.13 14.79
CA VAL A 133 1.98 10.18 15.29
C VAL A 133 2.30 11.55 15.86
N SER A 134 2.96 11.55 17.01
CA SER A 134 3.48 12.74 17.65
C SER A 134 4.98 12.58 17.91
N PRO A 135 5.83 13.48 17.39
CA PRO A 135 5.48 14.59 16.48
C PRO A 135 5.01 14.13 15.09
N ASN A 136 4.12 14.89 14.43
CA ASN A 136 3.57 14.55 13.12
C ASN A 136 4.59 14.77 11.98
N ARG A 137 5.51 13.82 11.81
CA ARG A 137 6.49 13.79 10.72
C ARG A 137 6.89 12.37 10.36
N VAL A 138 7.31 12.13 9.13
CA VAL A 138 7.76 10.79 8.66
C VAL A 138 9.14 10.45 9.23
N GLN A 139 10.07 11.40 9.16
CA GLN A 139 11.44 11.20 9.57
C GLN A 139 11.64 11.64 11.02
N HIS A 140 12.32 10.81 11.81
CA HIS A 140 12.75 11.17 13.16
C HIS A 140 14.21 10.81 13.35
N PHE A 141 14.91 11.52 14.25
CA PHE A 141 16.25 11.10 14.63
C PHE A 141 16.19 9.81 15.46
N ILE A 142 17.25 9.00 15.40
CA ILE A 142 17.35 7.71 16.10
C ILE A 142 17.08 7.74 17.63
N TYR A 143 17.15 8.91 18.27
CA TYR A 143 16.89 9.11 19.70
C TYR A 143 15.67 10.01 19.96
N ASP A 144 14.89 10.35 18.94
CA ASP A 144 13.64 11.07 19.14
C ASP A 144 12.64 10.19 19.90
N SER A 145 11.91 10.80 20.83
CA SER A 145 10.71 10.17 21.40
C SER A 145 9.56 10.28 20.41
N VAL A 146 8.94 9.14 20.09
CA VAL A 146 7.82 9.06 19.16
C VAL A 146 6.64 8.38 19.85
N THR A 147 5.50 9.05 19.84
CA THR A 147 4.25 8.54 20.39
C THR A 147 3.27 8.27 19.26
N LEU A 148 2.77 7.05 19.20
CA LEU A 148 1.69 6.63 18.31
C LEU A 148 0.39 6.58 19.10
N ASN A 149 -0.69 7.12 18.55
CA ASN A 149 -2.00 7.14 19.22
C ASN A 149 -3.10 6.60 18.31
N CYS A 150 -3.79 5.58 18.82
CA CYS A 150 -4.97 4.99 18.19
C CYS A 150 -6.24 5.70 18.65
N SER A 151 -7.16 5.93 17.71
CA SER A 151 -8.50 6.42 18.03
C SER A 151 -9.54 5.76 17.12
N GLY A 152 -10.79 5.68 17.58
CA GLY A 152 -11.89 5.07 16.84
C GLY A 152 -12.97 4.52 17.77
N ASN A 153 -13.88 3.70 17.24
CA ASN A 153 -15.05 3.21 17.98
C ASN A 153 -14.76 1.96 18.86
N SER A 154 -13.51 1.78 19.29
CA SER A 154 -13.08 0.68 20.15
C SER A 154 -12.44 1.22 21.43
N SER A 155 -12.66 0.53 22.54
CA SER A 155 -12.07 0.86 23.85
C SER A 155 -10.68 0.23 24.04
N GLN A 156 -10.36 -0.81 23.25
CA GLN A 156 -9.07 -1.50 23.32
C GLN A 156 -8.38 -1.50 21.97
N TRP A 157 -7.12 -1.06 21.99
CA TRP A 157 -6.27 -0.95 20.81
C TRP A 157 -4.94 -1.61 21.07
N ARG A 158 -4.37 -2.17 20.00
CA ARG A 158 -2.97 -2.55 19.97
C ARG A 158 -2.30 -1.87 18.78
N VAL A 159 -1.12 -1.33 19.01
CA VAL A 159 -0.27 -0.82 17.94
C VAL A 159 0.58 -1.98 17.45
N MET A 160 0.42 -2.27 16.17
CA MET A 160 1.19 -3.25 15.43
C MET A 160 2.23 -2.52 14.60
N THR A 161 3.44 -3.08 14.56
CA THR A 161 4.57 -2.46 13.88
C THR A 161 5.30 -3.52 13.06
N PHE A 162 5.54 -3.23 11.79
CA PHE A 162 6.34 -4.04 10.91
C PHE A 162 7.70 -3.38 10.72
N THR A 163 8.76 -4.07 11.12
CA THR A 163 10.13 -3.59 10.95
C THR A 163 10.61 -3.81 9.51
N GLN A 164 11.55 -2.99 9.05
CA GLN A 164 12.18 -3.16 7.73
C GLN A 164 12.73 -4.58 7.49
N HIS A 165 13.16 -5.27 8.56
CA HIS A 165 13.68 -6.64 8.54
C HIS A 165 12.61 -7.73 8.46
N GLY A 166 11.33 -7.37 8.32
CA GLY A 166 10.25 -8.33 8.12
C GLY A 166 9.60 -8.85 9.41
N TYR A 167 10.04 -8.39 10.57
CA TYR A 167 9.45 -8.81 11.85
C TYR A 167 8.24 -7.97 12.20
N LEU A 168 7.09 -8.63 12.37
CA LEU A 168 5.94 -8.04 13.03
C LEU A 168 6.15 -8.04 14.54
N ARG A 169 5.98 -6.87 15.14
CA ARG A 169 6.09 -6.64 16.56
C ARG A 169 4.86 -5.92 17.07
N LYS A 170 4.56 -6.13 18.35
CA LYS A 170 3.60 -5.28 19.07
C LYS A 170 4.38 -4.15 19.71
N CYS A 171 3.70 -3.04 19.99
CA CYS A 171 4.34 -1.96 20.74
C CYS A 171 4.97 -2.42 22.06
N GLY A 172 4.41 -3.40 22.77
CA GLY A 172 5.03 -3.96 23.97
C GLY A 172 6.44 -4.53 23.76
N ASP A 173 6.80 -4.93 22.54
CA ASP A 173 8.14 -5.43 22.18
C ASP A 173 9.13 -4.29 21.86
N LEU A 174 8.65 -3.09 21.54
CA LEU A 174 9.45 -1.94 21.05
C LEU A 174 9.37 -0.69 21.95
N GLY A 175 8.40 -0.66 22.87
CA GLY A 175 7.93 0.55 23.53
C GLY A 175 7.10 0.26 24.76
N ILE A 176 6.21 1.19 25.10
CA ILE A 176 5.27 1.09 26.22
C ILE A 176 3.88 1.43 25.69
N MET A 177 2.93 0.50 25.85
CA MET A 177 1.52 0.77 25.63
C MET A 177 0.91 1.42 26.88
N THR A 178 0.08 2.44 26.68
CA THR A 178 -0.74 3.07 27.72
C THR A 178 -2.09 3.39 27.11
N GLU A 179 -3.10 2.59 27.45
CA GLU A 179 -4.44 2.65 26.85
C GLU A 179 -4.40 2.54 25.32
N SER A 180 -4.60 3.64 24.61
CA SER A 180 -4.56 3.73 23.15
C SER A 180 -3.25 4.26 22.58
N THR A 181 -2.30 4.61 23.44
CA THR A 181 -1.02 5.21 23.07
C THR A 181 0.13 4.21 23.15
N CYS A 182 1.08 4.33 22.24
CA CYS A 182 2.32 3.57 22.19
C CYS A 182 3.50 4.54 22.16
N ASN A 183 4.33 4.51 23.19
CA ASN A 183 5.57 5.27 23.23
C ASN A 183 6.73 4.39 22.79
N LEU A 184 7.32 4.71 21.64
CA LEU A 184 8.45 3.98 21.08
C LEU A 184 9.74 4.35 21.82
N ARG A 185 10.49 3.34 22.30
CA ARG A 185 11.76 3.55 23.04
C ARG A 185 12.99 3.44 22.15
N TRP A 186 12.93 2.54 21.18
CA TRP A 186 13.96 2.40 20.14
C TRP A 186 13.30 2.54 18.78
N PHE A 187 13.88 3.39 17.96
CA PHE A 187 13.33 3.74 16.68
C PHE A 187 14.17 3.15 15.54
N GLN A 188 13.50 2.41 14.68
CA GLN A 188 13.99 1.90 13.40
C GLN A 188 12.92 2.17 12.36
N ASP A 189 13.27 2.04 11.09
CA ASP A 189 12.32 2.12 9.99
C ASP A 189 11.20 1.10 10.16
N THR A 190 9.99 1.62 10.32
CA THR A 190 8.84 0.82 10.66
C THR A 190 7.56 1.33 10.05
N VAL A 191 6.67 0.40 9.74
CA VAL A 191 5.29 0.68 9.35
C VAL A 191 4.40 0.33 10.52
N SER A 192 3.57 1.27 10.98
CA SER A 192 2.70 1.09 12.13
C SER A 192 1.23 1.25 11.77
N TRP A 193 0.37 0.49 12.45
CA TRP A 193 -1.09 0.62 12.38
C TRP A 193 -1.72 0.20 13.70
N CYS A 194 -2.96 0.64 13.92
CA CYS A 194 -3.77 0.23 15.05
C CYS A 194 -4.67 -0.93 14.66
N GLU A 195 -4.82 -1.86 15.58
CA GLU A 195 -5.79 -2.96 15.47
C GLU A 195 -6.69 -2.96 16.71
N SER A 196 -8.00 -3.11 16.50
CA SER A 196 -8.97 -3.31 17.58
C SER A 196 -9.20 -4.78 17.88
N GLU A 197 -9.75 -5.09 19.05
CA GLU A 197 -10.20 -6.45 19.39
C GLU A 197 -11.30 -6.96 18.43
N SER A 198 -12.14 -6.06 17.94
CA SER A 198 -13.17 -6.35 16.93
C SER A 198 -12.63 -6.59 15.52
N GLY A 199 -11.30 -6.60 15.32
CA GLY A 199 -10.66 -6.87 14.03
C GLY A 199 -10.66 -5.69 13.06
N GLN A 200 -10.89 -4.47 13.55
CA GLN A 200 -10.77 -3.24 12.75
C GLN A 200 -9.30 -2.81 12.67
N PHE A 201 -8.91 -2.27 11.52
CA PHE A 201 -7.56 -1.77 11.25
C PHE A 201 -7.60 -0.29 10.90
N SER A 202 -6.70 0.51 11.47
CA SER A 202 -6.49 1.88 11.02
C SER A 202 -5.74 1.92 9.68
N ASN A 203 -5.58 3.13 9.14
CA ASN A 203 -4.56 3.39 8.13
C ASN A 203 -3.16 3.01 8.66
N GLY A 204 -2.29 2.60 7.74
CA GLY A 204 -0.87 2.39 8.01
C GLY A 204 -0.10 3.69 7.87
N ILE A 205 0.92 3.87 8.69
CA ILE A 205 1.88 4.97 8.59
C ILE A 205 3.29 4.42 8.46
N ASN A 206 4.14 5.12 7.71
CA ASN A 206 5.56 4.80 7.60
C ASN A 206 6.35 5.87 8.35
N ILE A 207 7.21 5.42 9.26
CA ILE A 207 8.09 6.28 10.05
C ILE A 207 9.52 5.75 9.95
N THR A 208 10.47 6.64 9.68
CA THR A 208 11.85 6.27 9.35
C THR A 208 12.87 6.93 10.29
N ALA A 209 13.83 6.14 10.75
CA ALA A 209 14.93 6.53 11.63
C ALA A 209 16.09 7.09 10.82
N SER A 210 16.37 8.39 11.03
CA SER A 210 17.49 9.04 10.38
C SER A 210 18.75 9.07 11.26
N TYR A 211 19.85 8.61 10.65
CA TYR A 211 21.21 8.72 11.17
C TYR A 211 21.91 10.00 10.69
N THR A 212 21.32 10.73 9.74
CA THR A 212 21.84 12.02 9.27
C THR A 212 21.65 13.11 10.34
N ASP A 213 22.31 14.24 10.15
CA ASP A 213 22.12 15.42 11.00
C ASP A 213 20.95 16.31 10.57
N VAL A 214 20.42 16.09 9.36
CA VAL A 214 19.33 16.87 8.78
C VAL A 214 18.17 15.95 8.43
N ILE A 215 16.95 16.30 8.86
CA ILE A 215 15.73 15.59 8.49
C ILE A 215 14.71 16.54 7.86
N LEU A 216 13.87 15.97 6.99
CA LEU A 216 12.71 16.65 6.45
C LEU A 216 11.50 16.44 7.37
N LEU A 217 10.85 17.54 7.74
CA LEU A 217 9.58 17.56 8.45
C LEU A 217 8.43 17.48 7.44
N SER A 218 8.17 16.28 6.92
CA SER A 218 7.04 16.00 6.03
C SER A 218 5.89 15.32 6.78
N PRO A 219 4.61 15.64 6.48
CA PRO A 219 3.46 15.03 7.13
C PRO A 219 3.39 13.53 6.85
N VAL A 220 2.88 12.76 7.82
CA VAL A 220 2.78 11.30 7.72
C VAL A 220 1.54 10.85 6.94
N HIS A 221 0.47 11.66 6.99
CA HIS A 221 -0.76 11.40 6.27
C HIS A 221 -0.78 12.16 4.94
N PRO A 222 -1.55 11.67 3.94
CA PRO A 222 -1.77 12.39 2.70
C PRO A 222 -2.41 13.75 2.97
N VAL A 223 -2.01 14.74 2.20
CA VAL A 223 -2.55 16.10 2.27
C VAL A 223 -3.69 16.23 1.26
N ASN A 224 -4.78 16.94 1.60
CA ASN A 224 -5.88 17.11 0.65
C ASN A 224 -5.58 18.23 -0.35
N GLU A 225 -6.12 18.13 -1.55
CA GLU A 225 -6.08 19.24 -2.50
C GLU A 225 -6.77 20.49 -1.93
N GLY A 226 -6.14 21.65 -2.11
CA GLY A 226 -6.59 22.93 -1.59
C GLY A 226 -6.08 23.25 -0.18
N ASP A 227 -5.59 22.27 0.58
CA ASP A 227 -5.01 22.51 1.90
C ASP A 227 -3.67 23.27 1.77
N SER A 228 -3.29 23.99 2.82
CA SER A 228 -1.97 24.60 2.96
C SER A 228 -1.07 23.67 3.76
N VAL A 229 0.13 23.37 3.24
CA VAL A 229 1.13 22.55 3.93
C VAL A 229 2.48 23.26 3.98
N ALA A 230 3.20 23.08 5.08
CA ALA A 230 4.56 23.57 5.25
C ALA A 230 5.49 22.38 5.50
N LEU A 231 6.38 22.12 4.56
CA LEU A 231 7.48 21.16 4.74
C LEU A 231 8.61 21.89 5.46
N GLY A 232 9.03 21.38 6.62
CA GLY A 232 10.15 21.97 7.36
C GLY A 232 11.45 21.21 7.13
N CYS A 233 12.57 21.85 7.41
CA CYS A 233 13.85 21.19 7.59
C CYS A 233 14.24 21.29 9.07
N LYS A 234 14.87 20.24 9.62
CA LYS A 234 15.33 20.27 11.01
C LYS A 234 16.75 19.73 11.10
N LEU A 235 17.62 20.52 11.73
CA LEU A 235 18.97 20.13 12.11
C LEU A 235 18.96 19.47 13.49
N ARG A 236 19.76 18.43 13.68
CA ARG A 236 19.91 17.71 14.96
C ARG A 236 20.37 18.66 16.08
N THR A 237 21.27 19.58 15.78
CA THR A 237 21.83 20.56 16.73
C THR A 237 20.93 21.77 16.99
N GLY A 238 19.79 21.88 16.30
CA GLY A 238 18.79 22.94 16.51
C GLY A 238 18.72 23.94 15.38
N ASN A 239 19.64 24.90 15.34
CA ASN A 239 19.50 26.10 14.49
C ASN A 239 20.35 26.02 13.23
N PHE A 240 19.80 26.50 12.12
CA PHE A 240 20.54 26.73 10.88
C PHE A 240 21.20 28.11 10.91
N ASN A 241 22.48 28.17 10.56
CA ASN A 241 23.24 29.44 10.47
C ASN A 241 23.44 29.91 9.00
N SER A 242 22.76 29.28 8.05
CA SER A 242 22.89 29.55 6.62
C SER A 242 21.62 29.10 5.88
N THR A 243 21.62 29.27 4.56
CA THR A 243 20.51 28.92 3.68
C THR A 243 20.18 27.43 3.74
N VAL A 244 18.89 27.12 3.67
CA VAL A 244 18.36 25.76 3.54
C VAL A 244 17.80 25.59 2.14
N ALA A 245 18.23 24.54 1.46
CA ALA A 245 17.73 24.19 0.13
C ALA A 245 16.66 23.09 0.23
N PHE A 246 15.58 23.23 -0.53
CA PHE A 246 14.55 22.20 -0.70
C PHE A 246 14.54 21.70 -2.14
N TYR A 247 14.43 20.38 -2.28
CA TYR A 247 14.36 19.69 -3.56
C TYR A 247 13.06 18.91 -3.67
N LYS A 248 12.53 18.82 -4.89
CA LYS A 248 11.42 17.96 -5.26
C LYS A 248 11.80 17.14 -6.49
N ASN A 249 11.70 15.82 -6.39
CA ASN A 249 12.09 14.87 -7.44
C ASN A 249 13.50 15.19 -7.99
N GLY A 250 14.45 15.46 -7.09
CA GLY A 250 15.83 15.84 -7.43
C GLY A 250 16.03 17.28 -7.94
N LYS A 251 14.97 18.06 -8.19
CA LYS A 251 15.07 19.45 -8.66
C LYS A 251 15.01 20.45 -7.52
N LEU A 252 15.93 21.42 -7.49
CA LEU A 252 15.90 22.53 -6.53
C LEU A 252 14.64 23.38 -6.73
N ILE A 253 13.89 23.63 -5.66
CA ILE A 253 12.65 24.42 -5.67
C ILE A 253 12.67 25.62 -4.73
N GLN A 254 13.48 25.61 -3.68
CA GLN A 254 13.71 26.74 -2.78
C GLN A 254 15.15 26.69 -2.27
N ASN A 255 15.80 27.85 -2.14
CA ASN A 255 17.13 27.98 -1.54
C ASN A 255 17.25 29.38 -0.92
N ASP A 256 16.94 29.49 0.37
CA ASP A 256 16.96 30.75 1.11
C ASP A 256 17.03 30.48 2.62
N ASP A 257 16.96 31.53 3.43
CA ASP A 257 17.04 31.43 4.90
C ASP A 257 15.77 30.86 5.54
N ARG A 258 14.73 30.50 4.77
CA ARG A 258 13.52 29.90 5.32
C ARG A 258 13.76 28.41 5.56
N GLU A 259 13.63 28.03 6.82
CA GLU A 259 13.66 26.64 7.28
C GLU A 259 12.42 25.83 6.86
N LYS A 260 11.48 26.45 6.13
CA LYS A 260 10.23 25.87 5.68
C LYS A 260 9.92 26.22 4.24
N LEU A 261 9.39 25.25 3.51
CA LEU A 261 8.78 25.38 2.21
C LEU A 261 7.26 25.39 2.40
N ASN A 262 6.60 26.49 2.05
CA ASN A 262 5.16 26.63 2.15
C ASN A 262 4.50 26.37 0.79
N ILE A 263 3.52 25.46 0.77
CA ILE A 263 2.66 25.16 -0.36
C ILE A 263 1.24 25.58 0.04
N PRO A 264 0.79 26.79 -0.31
CA PRO A 264 -0.43 27.38 0.25
C PRO A 264 -1.72 26.75 -0.25
N ALA A 265 -1.69 26.14 -1.44
CA ALA A 265 -2.83 25.45 -2.05
C ALA A 265 -2.30 24.21 -2.76
N VAL A 266 -2.38 23.07 -2.08
CA VAL A 266 -1.87 21.79 -2.57
C VAL A 266 -2.67 21.32 -3.79
N SER A 267 -1.97 20.83 -4.80
CA SER A 267 -2.53 20.24 -6.02
C SER A 267 -1.93 18.85 -6.27
N LYS A 268 -2.54 18.04 -7.14
CA LYS A 268 -1.93 16.75 -7.51
C LYS A 268 -0.49 16.88 -8.04
N SER A 269 -0.14 18.01 -8.65
CA SER A 269 1.23 18.25 -9.14
C SER A 269 2.26 18.36 -8.01
N ASP A 270 1.82 18.63 -6.77
CA ASP A 270 2.66 18.74 -5.57
C ASP A 270 3.07 17.39 -4.99
N GLU A 271 2.47 16.29 -5.44
CA GLU A 271 2.89 14.94 -5.06
C GLU A 271 4.29 14.62 -5.59
N GLY A 272 5.13 14.00 -4.74
CA GLY A 272 6.50 13.63 -5.12
C GLY A 272 7.44 13.38 -3.95
N PHE A 273 8.70 13.09 -4.28
CA PHE A 273 9.79 12.97 -3.31
C PHE A 273 10.35 14.33 -2.98
N TYR A 274 10.44 14.65 -1.69
CA TYR A 274 11.03 15.87 -1.16
C TYR A 274 12.24 15.53 -0.29
N LYS A 275 13.24 16.43 -0.29
CA LYS A 275 14.35 16.45 0.68
C LYS A 275 14.80 17.88 0.94
N CYS A 276 15.46 18.11 2.06
CA CYS A 276 16.16 19.35 2.32
C CYS A 276 17.67 19.13 2.44
N ASP A 277 18.44 20.16 2.14
CA ASP A 277 19.89 20.18 2.27
C ASP A 277 20.32 21.40 3.09
N TYR A 278 21.31 21.17 3.95
CA TYR A 278 21.99 22.24 4.66
C TYR A 278 23.51 22.03 4.55
N SER A 279 24.20 22.97 3.90
CA SER A 279 25.66 22.94 3.73
C SER A 279 26.20 21.63 3.15
N GLY A 280 25.46 20.98 2.24
CA GLY A 280 25.84 19.69 1.65
C GLY A 280 25.46 18.46 2.49
N HIS A 281 24.78 18.65 3.63
CA HIS A 281 24.16 17.58 4.39
C HIS A 281 22.69 17.43 3.99
N GLU A 282 22.40 16.43 3.17
CA GLU A 282 21.06 16.13 2.70
C GLU A 282 20.26 15.29 3.71
N SER A 283 18.97 15.59 3.84
CA SER A 283 18.01 14.71 4.48
C SER A 283 17.71 13.49 3.59
N PRO A 284 17.28 12.36 4.16
CA PRO A 284 16.62 11.31 3.39
C PRO A 284 15.44 11.88 2.59
N GLU A 285 15.11 11.24 1.46
CA GLU A 285 13.92 11.60 0.69
C GLU A 285 12.64 11.12 1.40
N SER A 286 11.57 11.91 1.29
CA SER A 286 10.25 11.56 1.81
C SER A 286 9.19 11.82 0.76
N TRP A 287 8.29 10.87 0.56
CA TRP A 287 7.17 11.01 -0.36
C TRP A 287 6.01 11.77 0.28
N MET A 288 5.61 12.90 -0.30
CA MET A 288 4.40 13.61 0.08
C MET A 288 3.27 13.22 -0.85
N SER A 289 2.26 12.50 -0.35
CA SER A 289 1.08 12.12 -1.14
C SER A 289 -0.03 13.16 -1.07
N VAL A 290 -0.72 13.36 -2.20
CA VAL A 290 -1.86 14.28 -2.33
C VAL A 290 -3.13 13.49 -2.60
N LYS A 291 -4.14 13.69 -1.75
CA LYS A 291 -5.48 13.14 -1.86
C LYS A 291 -6.37 14.07 -2.69
N GLY A 292 -6.77 13.58 -3.86
CA GLY A 292 -7.70 14.29 -4.74
C GLY A 292 -9.08 14.45 -4.11
N SER A 293 -9.72 15.58 -4.35
CA SER A 293 -11.09 15.80 -3.87
C SER A 293 -12.07 14.87 -4.61
N ARG A 294 -12.70 13.93 -3.87
CA ARG A 294 -13.72 13.02 -4.44
C ARG A 294 -14.96 13.76 -4.97
N SER A 295 -15.13 15.06 -4.69
CA SER A 295 -16.33 15.81 -5.01
C SER A 295 -16.35 16.45 -6.41
N SER A 296 -15.22 16.66 -7.08
CA SER A 296 -15.22 17.36 -8.39
C SER A 296 -15.67 16.47 -9.56
N LEU A 297 -15.26 15.19 -9.57
CA LEU A 297 -15.61 14.21 -10.60
C LEU A 297 -17.09 13.81 -10.56
N SER A 298 -17.65 13.59 -9.36
CA SER A 298 -19.06 13.23 -9.20
C SER A 298 -19.98 14.41 -9.56
N VAL A 299 -19.66 15.64 -9.14
CA VAL A 299 -20.51 16.81 -9.41
C VAL A 299 -20.42 17.24 -10.87
N SER A 300 -19.24 17.16 -11.51
CA SER A 300 -19.10 17.49 -12.95
C SER A 300 -19.82 16.49 -13.85
N LEU A 301 -19.79 15.18 -13.53
CA LEU A 301 -20.58 14.20 -14.26
C LEU A 301 -22.08 14.43 -14.10
N ILE A 302 -22.55 14.70 -12.86
CA ILE A 302 -23.97 14.92 -12.58
C ILE A 302 -24.46 16.21 -13.26
N THR A 303 -23.70 17.31 -13.17
CA THR A 303 -24.05 18.58 -13.84
C THR A 303 -24.00 18.46 -15.38
N GLY A 304 -23.02 17.73 -15.92
CA GLY A 304 -22.94 17.43 -17.35
C GLY A 304 -24.12 16.60 -17.86
N LEU A 305 -24.52 15.56 -17.11
CA LEU A 305 -25.68 14.73 -17.45
C LEU A 305 -27.00 15.51 -17.36
N VAL A 306 -27.18 16.31 -16.31
CA VAL A 306 -28.41 17.11 -16.11
C VAL A 306 -28.54 18.21 -17.18
N SER A 307 -27.43 18.90 -17.51
CA SER A 307 -27.43 19.92 -18.58
C SER A 307 -27.68 19.29 -19.96
N GLY A 308 -27.06 18.14 -20.25
CA GLY A 308 -27.27 17.40 -21.49
C GLY A 308 -28.72 16.95 -21.66
N MET A 309 -29.32 16.35 -20.63
CA MET A 309 -30.73 15.94 -20.66
C MET A 309 -31.69 17.12 -20.82
N SER A 310 -31.39 18.26 -20.18
CA SER A 310 -32.20 19.49 -20.31
C SER A 310 -32.16 20.06 -21.74
N LEU A 311 -30.99 20.05 -22.38
CA LEU A 311 -30.81 20.46 -23.78
C LEU A 311 -31.56 19.54 -24.75
N ILE A 312 -31.49 18.22 -24.54
CA ILE A 312 -32.20 17.25 -25.37
C ILE A 312 -33.72 17.43 -25.25
N LEU A 313 -34.23 17.64 -24.02
CA LEU A 313 -35.65 17.94 -23.78
C LEU A 313 -36.08 19.23 -24.48
N LEU A 314 -35.30 20.32 -24.35
CA LEU A 314 -35.58 21.58 -25.05
C LEU A 314 -35.60 21.42 -26.57
N LEU A 315 -34.62 20.73 -27.13
CA LEU A 315 -34.56 20.46 -28.58
C LEU A 315 -35.75 19.61 -29.04
N SER A 316 -36.14 18.60 -28.26
CA SER A 316 -37.32 17.76 -28.56
C SER A 316 -38.62 18.58 -28.52
N LEU A 317 -38.78 19.48 -27.55
CA LEU A 317 -39.93 20.38 -27.45
C LEU A 317 -39.97 21.37 -28.62
N LEU A 318 -38.81 21.93 -29.00
CA LEU A 318 -38.71 22.81 -30.16
C LEU A 318 -39.04 22.08 -31.45
N LEU A 319 -38.53 20.86 -31.65
CA LEU A 319 -38.88 20.01 -32.80
C LEU A 319 -40.37 19.65 -32.82
N CYS A 320 -40.96 19.33 -31.67
CA CYS A 320 -42.40 19.10 -31.54
C CYS A 320 -43.21 20.35 -31.89
N CYS A 321 -42.77 21.54 -31.44
CA CYS A 321 -43.42 22.81 -31.77
C CYS A 321 -43.29 23.15 -33.26
N TRP A 322 -42.14 22.89 -33.87
CA TRP A 322 -41.91 23.08 -35.30
C TRP A 322 -42.76 22.11 -36.13
N HIS A 323 -42.86 20.85 -35.71
CA HIS A 323 -43.70 19.87 -36.38
C HIS A 323 -45.20 20.21 -36.23
N LYS A 324 -45.63 20.73 -35.08
CA LYS A 324 -46.98 21.30 -34.88
C LYS A 324 -47.25 22.53 -35.75
N LYS A 325 -46.25 23.39 -35.97
CA LYS A 325 -46.38 24.59 -36.81
C LYS A 325 -46.35 24.27 -38.31
N SER A 326 -45.65 23.20 -38.71
CA SER A 326 -45.58 22.74 -40.09
C SER A 326 -46.85 22.02 -40.55
N LYS A 327 -47.65 21.47 -39.63
CA LYS A 327 -48.95 20.86 -39.93
C LYS A 327 -50.04 21.81 -39.48
N GLY A 328 -50.49 22.68 -40.39
CA GLY A 328 -51.70 23.46 -40.19
C GLY A 328 -52.90 22.55 -39.86
N ASP A 329 -53.52 22.86 -38.73
CA ASP A 329 -54.86 22.49 -38.26
C ASP A 329 -55.21 21.06 -37.76
N LEU A 330 -55.49 21.05 -36.44
CA LEU A 330 -56.73 20.61 -35.75
C LEU A 330 -56.83 19.24 -35.03
N PHE A 331 -57.16 19.34 -33.73
CA PHE A 331 -57.95 18.46 -32.85
C PHE A 331 -57.32 17.22 -32.15
N ILE A 332 -57.03 17.32 -30.84
CA ILE A 332 -57.91 16.92 -29.70
C ILE A 332 -57.12 16.94 -28.38
N TYR A 333 -57.71 17.63 -27.39
CA TYR A 333 -57.40 17.55 -25.98
C TYR A 333 -57.63 16.13 -25.45
N PHE A 334 -56.66 15.55 -24.75
CA PHE A 334 -56.97 14.70 -23.59
C PHE A 334 -55.95 14.95 -22.50
N TYR A 335 -56.36 15.80 -21.55
CA TYR A 335 -56.04 15.60 -20.15
C TYR A 335 -56.68 14.26 -19.75
N PHE A 336 -55.92 13.34 -19.15
CA PHE A 336 -56.38 12.66 -17.95
C PHE A 336 -55.19 12.23 -17.09
N ILE A 337 -55.23 12.78 -15.88
CA ILE A 337 -54.61 12.37 -14.64
C ILE A 337 -54.90 10.88 -14.38
N TYR A 338 -53.88 10.11 -13.99
CA TYR A 338 -53.83 9.37 -12.72
C TYR A 338 -52.39 8.96 -12.40
#